data_AF-A0A959DI86-F1
#
_entry.id   AF-A0A959DI86-F1
#
_cell.length_a   1.000
_cell.length_b   1.000
_cell.length_c   1.000
_cell.angle_alpha   90.00
_cell.angle_beta   90.00
_cell.angle_gamma   90.00
#
_symmetry.space_group_name_H-M   'P 1'
#
loop_
_entity.id
_entity.type
_entity.pdbx_description
1 polymer ?
#
loop_
_entity_poly.entity_id
_entity_poly.type
_entity_poly.pdbx_seq_one_letter_code
_entity_poly.pdbx_strand_id
1 'polypeptide(L)'
;MQQAGGRKIGWVSAAAIVVANMVGTGVFTSLGLQLQGLSSAWAILLLWMIGGMVSLFGAFSYAELGTKLPRSGGEYYFLSRIYHPFIGYLSGWVSLTVGFAASVALAAMAMGAYIGKFSPFSAQAVAIGAIA
;
A
#
# COMPACT_ATOMS: atom_id res chain seq x y z
N MET A 1 8.94 -31.88 10.35
CA MET A 1 8.28 -30.85 11.18
C MET A 1 7.03 -30.39 10.42
N GLN A 2 5.88 -30.50 11.08
CA GLN A 2 4.52 -30.53 10.53
C GLN A 2 4.15 -29.25 9.76
N GLN A 3 3.64 -29.39 8.54
CA GLN A 3 2.96 -28.30 7.83
C GLN A 3 1.57 -28.12 8.45
N ALA A 4 1.40 -27.07 9.26
CA ALA A 4 0.08 -26.64 9.71
C ALA A 4 -0.78 -26.30 8.47
N GLY A 5 -1.92 -26.99 8.32
CA GLY A 5 -2.83 -26.83 7.19
C GLY A 5 -3.56 -25.48 7.21
N GLY A 6 -2.87 -24.41 6.84
CA GLY A 6 -3.46 -23.09 6.65
C GLY A 6 -4.40 -23.06 5.45
N ARG A 7 -5.53 -22.35 5.56
CA ARG A 7 -6.43 -22.06 4.43
C ARG A 7 -5.62 -21.48 3.29
N LYS A 8 -5.55 -22.20 2.17
CA LYS A 8 -4.92 -21.72 0.95
C LYS A 8 -5.83 -20.66 0.33
N ILE A 9 -5.31 -19.44 0.18
CA ILE A 9 -6.02 -18.37 -0.53
C ILE A 9 -6.03 -18.75 -2.02
N GLY A 10 -7.22 -18.80 -2.62
CA GLY A 10 -7.35 -19.03 -4.06
C GLY A 10 -6.86 -17.82 -4.85
N TRP A 11 -6.43 -18.03 -6.10
CA TRP A 11 -5.89 -16.97 -6.96
C TRP A 11 -6.88 -15.80 -7.14
N VAL A 12 -8.17 -16.09 -7.24
CA VAL A 12 -9.24 -15.06 -7.35
C VAL A 12 -9.26 -14.19 -6.10
N SER A 13 -9.26 -14.81 -4.92
CA SER A 13 -9.27 -14.08 -3.65
C SER A 13 -8.00 -13.26 -3.47
N ALA A 14 -6.84 -13.80 -3.86
CA ALA A 14 -5.58 -13.06 -3.82
C ALA A 14 -5.60 -11.85 -4.76
N ALA A 15 -6.05 -12.02 -6.00
CA ALA A 15 -6.19 -10.92 -6.97
C ALA A 15 -7.19 -9.86 -6.49
N ALA A 16 -8.34 -10.28 -5.95
CA ALA A 16 -9.35 -9.36 -5.42
C ALA A 16 -8.82 -8.51 -4.25
N ILE A 17 -8.04 -9.11 -3.34
CA ILE A 17 -7.40 -8.37 -2.22
C ILE A 17 -6.42 -7.31 -2.76
N VAL A 18 -5.60 -7.67 -3.75
CA VAL A 18 -4.64 -6.73 -4.36
C VAL A 18 -5.37 -5.58 -5.03
N VAL A 19 -6.40 -5.88 -5.85
CA VAL A 19 -7.21 -4.84 -6.52
C VAL A 19 -7.89 -3.92 -5.50
N ALA A 20 -8.48 -4.48 -4.44
CA ALA A 20 -9.12 -3.70 -3.39
C ALA A 20 -8.13 -2.76 -2.67
N ASN A 21 -6.92 -3.25 -2.38
CA ASN A 21 -5.87 -2.43 -1.76
C ASN A 21 -5.40 -1.30 -2.68
N MET A 22 -5.15 -1.59 -3.96
CA MET A 22 -4.69 -0.61 -4.95
C MET A 22 -5.72 0.49 -5.24
N VAL A 23 -7.00 0.12 -5.41
CA VAL A 23 -8.07 1.09 -5.67
C VAL A 23 -8.42 1.90 -4.42
N GLY A 24 -8.41 1.27 -3.24
CA GLY A 24 -8.81 1.90 -1.98
C GLY A 24 -7.90 3.06 -1.57
N THR A 25 -6.61 2.79 -1.33
CA THR A 25 -5.68 3.84 -0.88
C THR A 25 -5.16 4.67 -2.05
N GLY A 26 -4.94 4.05 -3.22
CA GLY A 26 -4.26 4.70 -4.34
C GLY A 26 -5.12 5.74 -5.06
N VAL A 27 -6.27 5.32 -5.59
CA VAL A 27 -7.08 6.14 -6.51
C VAL A 27 -7.66 7.36 -5.78
N PHE A 28 -8.28 7.14 -4.61
CA PHE A 28 -8.99 8.21 -3.89
C PHE A 28 -8.02 9.25 -3.30
N THR A 29 -6.87 8.83 -2.80
CA THR A 29 -5.87 9.76 -2.25
C THR A 29 -5.10 10.47 -3.36
N SER A 30 -4.58 9.72 -4.35
CA SER A 30 -3.68 10.29 -5.36
C SER A 30 -4.42 11.28 -6.26
N LEU A 31 -5.65 10.98 -6.68
CA LEU A 31 -6.47 11.92 -7.46
C LEU A 31 -6.77 13.18 -6.65
N GLY A 32 -7.06 13.05 -5.35
CA GLY A 32 -7.32 14.19 -4.47
C GLY A 32 -6.15 15.18 -4.38
N LEU A 33 -4.91 14.67 -4.41
CA LEU A 33 -3.69 15.49 -4.44
C LEU A 33 -3.39 16.04 -5.84
N GLN A 34 -3.54 15.21 -6.88
CA GLN A 34 -3.26 15.57 -8.27
C GLN A 34 -4.18 16.70 -8.76
N LEU A 35 -5.46 16.68 -8.38
CA LEU A 35 -6.43 17.71 -8.76
C LEU A 35 -6.16 19.08 -8.12
N GLN A 36 -5.37 19.15 -7.04
CA GLN A 36 -4.97 20.43 -6.43
C GLN A 36 -3.82 21.09 -7.19
N GLY A 37 -2.94 20.30 -7.81
CA GLY A 37 -1.74 20.80 -8.50
C GLY A 37 -1.83 20.80 -10.03
N LEU A 38 -2.72 20.00 -10.63
CA LEU A 38 -2.86 19.87 -12.08
C LEU A 38 -4.29 20.19 -12.53
N SER A 39 -4.42 21.21 -13.37
CA SER A 39 -5.69 21.62 -14.00
C SER A 39 -5.99 20.89 -15.31
N SER A 40 -5.03 20.15 -15.88
CA SER A 40 -5.20 19.41 -17.14
C SER A 40 -5.48 17.93 -16.91
N ALA A 41 -6.65 17.46 -17.33
CA ALA A 41 -7.04 16.06 -17.28
C ALA A 41 -6.09 15.14 -18.08
N TRP A 42 -5.54 15.64 -19.19
CA TRP A 42 -4.60 14.88 -20.01
C TRP A 42 -3.28 14.58 -19.29
N ALA A 43 -2.79 15.54 -18.51
CA ALA A 43 -1.57 15.37 -17.72
C ALA A 43 -1.74 14.30 -16.63
N ILE A 44 -2.91 14.25 -15.99
CA ILE A 44 -3.25 13.22 -15.00
C ILE A 44 -3.27 11.84 -15.67
N LEU A 45 -3.93 11.69 -16.82
CA LEU A 45 -3.99 10.42 -17.55
C LEU A 45 -2.60 9.91 -17.97
N LEU A 46 -1.73 10.79 -18.48
CA LEU A 46 -0.35 10.42 -18.83
C LEU A 46 0.44 9.95 -17.61
N LEU A 47 0.28 10.64 -16.47
CA LEU A 47 0.96 10.26 -15.23
C LEU A 47 0.47 8.89 -14.74
N TRP A 48 -0.84 8.61 -14.84
CA TRP A 48 -1.40 7.29 -14.55
C TRP A 48 -0.88 6.21 -15.49
N MET A 49 -0.76 6.49 -16.79
CA MET A 49 -0.19 5.55 -17.76
C MET A 49 1.27 5.21 -17.43
N ILE A 50 2.09 6.22 -17.13
CA ILE A 50 3.50 6.02 -16.76
C ILE A 50 3.59 5.24 -15.45
N GLY A 51 2.82 5.63 -14.42
CA GLY A 51 2.79 4.94 -13.13
C GLY A 51 2.34 3.49 -13.26
N GLY A 52 1.34 3.21 -14.10
CA GLY A 52 0.88 1.86 -14.41
C GLY A 52 1.96 1.02 -15.09
N MET A 53 2.70 1.60 -16.03
CA MET A 53 3.78 0.90 -16.73
C MET A 53 4.96 0.57 -15.79
N VAL A 54 5.35 1.50 -14.92
CA VAL A 54 6.37 1.27 -13.88
C VAL A 54 5.92 0.18 -12.90
N SER A 55 4.66 0.22 -12.46
CA SER A 55 4.08 -0.80 -11.58
C SER A 55 4.09 -2.19 -12.21
N LEU A 56 3.81 -2.29 -13.52
CA LEU A 56 3.83 -3.55 -14.24
C LEU A 56 5.24 -4.18 -14.27
N PHE A 57 6.28 -3.39 -14.55
CA PHE A 57 7.66 -3.88 -14.49
C PHE A 57 8.07 -4.31 -13.09
N GLY A 58 7.61 -3.59 -12.05
CA GLY A 58 7.77 -3.99 -10.66
C GLY A 58 7.09 -5.33 -10.38
N ALA A 59 5.83 -5.50 -10.80
CA ALA A 59 5.07 -6.72 -10.58
C ALA A 59 5.73 -7.95 -11.22
N PHE A 60 6.28 -7.83 -12.43
CA PHE A 60 7.05 -8.91 -13.04
C PHE A 60 8.32 -9.24 -12.27
N SER A 61 9.06 -8.22 -11.82
CA SER A 61 10.25 -8.42 -10.97
C SER A 61 9.91 -9.18 -9.68
N TYR A 62 8.81 -8.82 -9.02
CA TYR A 62 8.33 -9.52 -7.83
C TYR A 62 7.81 -10.93 -8.13
N ALA A 63 7.20 -11.16 -9.30
CA ALA A 63 6.74 -12.49 -9.71
C ALA A 63 7.92 -13.47 -9.90
N GLU A 64 9.03 -13.02 -10.49
CA GLU A 64 10.25 -13.83 -10.60
C GLU A 64 10.85 -14.16 -9.23
N LEU A 65 10.86 -13.21 -8.30
CA LEU A 65 11.33 -13.45 -6.94
C LEU A 65 10.42 -14.41 -6.18
N GLY A 66 9.10 -14.22 -6.28
CA GLY A 66 8.10 -15.06 -5.61
C GLY A 66 8.08 -16.51 -6.10
N THR A 67 8.38 -16.75 -7.37
CA THR A 67 8.50 -18.11 -7.92
C THR A 67 9.79 -18.81 -7.49
N LYS A 68 10.91 -18.07 -7.33
CA LYS A 68 12.19 -18.62 -6.85
C LYS A 68 12.23 -18.83 -5.33
N LEU A 69 11.47 -18.04 -4.56
CA LEU A 69 11.48 -18.04 -3.10
C LEU A 69 10.05 -18.27 -2.53
N PRO A 70 9.48 -19.48 -2.65
CA PRO A 70 8.06 -19.76 -2.38
C PRO A 70 7.75 -19.93 -0.88
N ARG A 71 8.12 -18.95 -0.05
CA ARG A 71 7.82 -18.94 1.39
C ARG A 71 7.08 -17.66 1.78
N SER A 72 6.10 -17.79 2.66
CA SER A 72 5.38 -16.66 3.23
C SER A 72 6.32 -15.81 4.09
N GLY A 73 6.46 -14.53 3.74
CA GLY A 73 7.35 -13.58 4.42
C GLY A 73 7.63 -12.29 3.64
N GLY A 74 7.24 -12.22 2.37
CA GLY A 74 7.28 -10.97 1.58
C GLY A 74 8.69 -10.36 1.47
N GLU A 75 8.76 -9.03 1.53
CA GLU A 75 10.02 -8.28 1.40
C GLU A 75 11.04 -8.65 2.48
N TYR A 76 10.60 -8.85 3.73
CA TYR A 76 11.48 -9.32 4.80
C TYR A 76 12.21 -10.61 4.40
N TYR A 77 11.48 -11.57 3.83
CA TYR A 77 12.06 -12.86 3.44
C TYR A 77 12.98 -12.74 2.23
N PHE A 78 12.62 -11.93 1.22
CA PHE A 78 13.48 -11.69 0.07
C PHE A 78 14.79 -11.02 0.48
N LEU A 79 14.73 -9.93 1.26
CA LEU A 79 15.91 -9.19 1.69
C LEU A 79 16.78 -10.00 2.66
N SER A 80 16.17 -10.75 3.58
CA SER A 80 16.91 -11.64 4.49
C SER A 80 17.68 -12.73 3.75
N ARG A 81 17.15 -13.21 2.63
CA ARG A 81 17.72 -14.34 1.89
C ARG A 81 18.72 -13.92 0.82
N ILE A 82 18.51 -12.78 0.17
CA ILE A 82 19.35 -12.28 -0.93
C ILE A 82 20.54 -11.47 -0.39
N TYR A 83 20.32 -10.62 0.62
CA TYR A 83 21.35 -9.71 1.13
C TYR A 83 21.91 -10.15 2.48
N HIS A 84 21.14 -9.98 3.55
CA HIS A 84 21.57 -10.34 4.90
C HIS A 84 20.37 -10.34 5.86
N PRO A 85 20.30 -11.23 6.87
CA PRO A 85 19.21 -11.28 7.86
C PRO A 85 18.93 -9.94 8.56
N PHE A 86 19.97 -9.14 8.81
CA PHE A 86 19.83 -7.81 9.41
C PHE A 86 19.07 -6.82 8.52
N ILE A 87 19.28 -6.88 7.19
CA ILE A 87 18.61 -5.99 6.24
C ILE A 87 17.13 -6.36 6.12
N GLY A 88 16.80 -7.64 6.16
CA GLY A 88 15.41 -8.08 6.26
C GLY A 88 14.75 -7.61 7.56
N TYR A 89 15.43 -7.73 8.70
CA TYR A 89 14.92 -7.19 9.97
C TYR A 89 14.63 -5.68 9.91
N LEU A 90 15.55 -4.91 9.34
CA LEU A 90 15.36 -3.48 9.17
C LEU A 90 14.21 -3.17 8.20
N SER A 91 14.06 -3.93 7.11
CA SER A 91 12.93 -3.75 6.19
C SER A 91 11.60 -4.03 6.88
N GLY A 92 11.53 -5.04 7.76
CA GLY A 92 10.36 -5.31 8.58
C GLY A 92 9.97 -4.13 9.47
N TRP A 93 10.95 -3.50 10.13
CA TRP A 93 10.71 -2.29 10.93
C TRP A 93 10.20 -1.13 10.08
N VAL A 94 10.84 -0.87 8.94
CA VAL A 94 10.42 0.21 8.03
C VAL A 94 9.00 -0.03 7.49
N SER A 95 8.66 -1.26 7.10
CA SER A 95 7.31 -1.60 6.64
C SER A 95 6.25 -1.39 7.74
N LEU A 96 6.59 -1.72 9.00
CA LEU A 96 5.68 -1.52 10.14
C LEU A 96 5.50 -0.03 10.46
N THR A 97 6.59 0.74 10.57
CA THR A 97 6.54 2.13 11.03
C THR A 97 6.18 3.12 9.93
N VAL A 98 6.62 2.88 8.70
CA VAL A 98 6.39 3.80 7.58
C VAL A 98 5.31 3.26 6.66
N GLY A 99 5.38 1.98 6.27
CA GLY A 99 4.42 1.41 5.31
C GLY A 99 2.97 1.46 5.80
N PHE A 100 2.70 0.82 6.93
CA PHE A 100 1.34 0.74 7.47
C PHE A 100 0.93 2.01 8.22
N ALA A 101 1.77 2.52 9.13
CA ALA A 101 1.37 3.66 9.95
C ALA A 101 1.17 4.95 9.11
N ALA A 102 2.01 5.22 8.10
CA ALA A 102 1.82 6.40 7.26
C ALA A 102 0.54 6.28 6.40
N SER A 103 0.24 5.08 5.87
CA SER A 103 -0.99 4.85 5.10
C SER A 103 -2.24 5.06 5.95
N VAL A 104 -2.27 4.55 7.19
CA VAL A 104 -3.37 4.74 8.13
C VAL A 104 -3.49 6.21 8.54
N ALA A 105 -2.38 6.87 8.86
CA ALA A 105 -2.38 8.28 9.23
C ALA A 105 -2.90 9.17 8.09
N LEU A 106 -2.49 8.90 6.85
CA LEU A 106 -2.92 9.68 5.70
C LEU A 106 -4.40 9.45 5.39
N ALA A 107 -4.90 8.22 5.52
CA ALA A 107 -6.33 7.93 5.42
C ALA A 107 -7.14 8.64 6.52
N ALA A 108 -6.65 8.64 7.77
CA ALA A 108 -7.28 9.34 8.88
C ALA A 108 -7.28 10.87 8.70
N MET A 109 -6.20 11.44 8.18
CA MET A 109 -6.13 12.86 7.83
C MET A 109 -7.13 13.22 6.72
N ALA A 110 -7.21 12.39 5.67
CA ALA A 110 -8.19 12.58 4.61
C ALA A 110 -9.62 12.52 5.18
N MET A 111 -9.91 11.52 6.01
CA MET A 111 -11.21 11.38 6.68
C MET A 111 -11.54 12.60 7.55
N GLY A 112 -10.58 13.09 8.34
CA GLY A 112 -10.73 14.31 9.14
C GLY A 112 -11.02 15.55 8.28
N ALA A 113 -10.39 15.67 7.12
CA ALA A 113 -10.66 16.75 6.17
C ALA A 113 -12.06 16.67 5.54
N TYR A 114 -12.58 15.47 5.28
CA TYR A 114 -13.96 15.28 4.79
C TYR A 114 -15.00 15.53 5.89
N ILE A 115 -14.81 14.98 7.10
CA ILE A 115 -15.74 15.15 8.23
C ILE A 115 -15.76 16.60 8.73
N GLY A 116 -14.61 17.28 8.77
CA GLY A 116 -14.52 18.69 9.21
C GLY A 116 -15.32 19.67 8.34
N LYS A 117 -15.74 19.27 7.12
CA LYS A 117 -16.69 20.05 6.31
C LYS A 117 -18.14 19.94 6.78
N PHE A 118 -18.49 18.90 7.54
CA PHE A 118 -19.86 18.55 7.94
C PHE A 118 -20.09 18.62 9.46
N SER A 119 -19.04 18.68 10.27
CA SER A 119 -19.11 18.58 11.74
C SER A 119 -18.32 19.72 12.41
N PRO A 120 -18.76 20.25 13.57
CA PRO A 120 -18.07 21.32 14.29
C PRO A 120 -16.77 20.88 14.99
N PHE A 121 -16.46 19.58 14.99
CA PHE A 121 -15.22 19.06 15.57
C PHE A 121 -14.02 19.33 14.65
N SER A 122 -12.89 19.75 15.24
CA SER A 122 -11.68 20.05 14.45
C SER A 122 -11.16 18.80 13.73
N ALA A 123 -10.71 18.97 12.48
CA ALA A 123 -10.19 17.88 11.66
C ALA A 123 -9.05 17.10 12.35
N GLN A 124 -8.27 17.77 13.22
CA GLN A 124 -7.23 17.15 14.04
C GLN A 124 -7.79 16.23 15.13
N ALA A 125 -8.89 16.58 15.80
CA ALA A 125 -9.47 15.74 16.84
C ALA A 125 -10.03 14.42 16.27
N VAL A 126 -10.66 14.50 15.08
CA VAL A 126 -11.16 13.31 14.36
C VAL A 126 -10.02 12.44 13.83
N ALA A 127 -8.97 13.05 13.28
CA ALA A 127 -7.81 12.30 12.80
C ALA A 127 -7.07 11.58 13.94
N ILE A 128 -6.91 12.24 15.11
CA ILE A 128 -6.32 11.61 16.30
C ILE A 128 -7.19 10.45 16.78
N GLY A 129 -8.52 10.63 16.87
CA GLY A 129 -9.43 9.57 17.30
C GLY A 129 -9.58 8.40 16.31
N ALA A 130 -9.21 8.57 15.05
CA ALA A 130 -9.22 7.50 14.04
C ALA A 130 -7.91 6.69 14.01
N ILE A 131 -6.82 7.25 14.53
CA ILE A 131 -5.50 6.61 14.60
C ILE A 131 -5.27 5.94 15.98
N ALA A 132 -5.88 6.48 17.04
CA ALA A 132 -5.83 5.95 18.41
C ALA A 132 -6.76 4.73 18.60
#